data_AF-A0AAE3H5W6-F1
#
_entry.id   AF-A0AAE3H5W6-F1
#
_cell.length_a   1.000
_cell.length_b   1.000
_cell.length_c   1.000
_cell.angle_alpha   90.00
_cell.angle_beta   90.00
_cell.angle_gamma   90.00
#
_symmetry.space_group_name_H-M   'P 1'
#
loop_
_entity.id
_entity.type
_entity.pdbx_description
1 polymer ?
#
loop_
_entity_poly.entity_id
_entity_poly.type
_entity_poly.pdbx_seq_one_letter_code
_entity_poly.pdbx_strand_id
1 'polypeptide(L)'
;MKRKISITLATCILIILPFLVGIPISKYSPYVEANSFKSYVFIWIIISIAFVSIVFVLSKHYSKSFGALVIGGLWLFLLISPIAGIIGLASAPDLSLKMLQHPEREHLRYIFLFIAALLFAAFSVLLIKRNALKIATLNCRILTLIFIIAFSEFIWEFSHHYLYPEALKEWINQGNKVAEFSKKYDNIAIINIGVLGRFIQFSLAILLSIRLYRLGQIKIWCPILITLFSLIGIISASVILLTQMNIPKGFEILFLFFIPGIPFLLFYWLGVALLTKFKKSEIKT
;
A
#
# COMPACT_ATOMS: atom_id res chain seq x y z
N MET A 1 32.70 -4.56 -11.44
CA MET A 1 32.04 -3.24 -11.53
C MET A 1 30.72 -3.27 -12.30
N LYS A 2 30.70 -3.74 -13.57
CA LYS A 2 29.49 -3.82 -14.43
C LYS A 2 28.26 -4.46 -13.75
N ARG A 3 28.40 -5.65 -13.16
CA ARG A 3 27.31 -6.34 -12.43
C ARG A 3 26.70 -5.52 -11.28
N LYS A 4 27.53 -4.78 -10.53
CA LYS A 4 27.07 -3.96 -9.40
C LYS A 4 26.23 -2.80 -9.90
N ILE A 5 26.66 -2.15 -11.00
CA ILE A 5 25.93 -1.08 -11.67
C ILE A 5 24.58 -1.60 -12.19
N SER A 6 24.56 -2.75 -12.88
CA SER A 6 23.33 -3.35 -13.39
C SER A 6 22.32 -3.69 -12.29
N ILE A 7 22.78 -4.25 -11.15
CA ILE A 7 21.89 -4.56 -10.01
C ILE A 7 21.34 -3.27 -9.39
N THR A 8 22.15 -2.23 -9.26
CA THR A 8 21.68 -0.93 -8.75
C THR A 8 20.65 -0.32 -9.69
N LEU A 9 20.91 -0.29 -11.00
CA LEU A 9 19.98 0.23 -11.99
C LEU A 9 18.65 -0.55 -11.98
N ALA A 10 18.73 -1.88 -11.95
CA ALA A 10 17.54 -2.72 -11.84
C ALA A 10 16.76 -2.43 -10.55
N THR A 11 17.45 -2.24 -9.42
CA THR A 11 16.80 -1.87 -8.15
C THR A 11 16.08 -0.53 -8.26
N CYS A 12 16.71 0.48 -8.87
CA CYS A 12 16.09 1.79 -9.10
C CYS A 12 14.84 1.66 -9.98
N ILE A 13 14.91 0.90 -11.07
CA ILE A 13 13.76 0.63 -11.94
C ILE A 13 12.63 -0.05 -11.16
N LEU A 14 12.94 -1.06 -10.35
CA LEU A 14 11.94 -1.75 -9.53
C LEU A 14 11.28 -0.82 -8.51
N ILE A 15 12.03 0.10 -7.88
CA ILE A 15 11.46 1.07 -6.92
C ILE A 15 10.38 1.95 -7.57
N ILE A 16 10.61 2.39 -8.80
CA ILE A 16 9.68 3.28 -9.54
C ILE A 16 8.71 2.52 -10.45
N LEU A 17 8.80 1.18 -10.51
CA LEU A 17 8.04 0.37 -11.44
C LEU A 17 6.51 0.55 -11.33
N PRO A 18 5.90 0.71 -10.13
CA PRO A 18 4.46 0.98 -10.05
C PRO A 18 4.05 2.26 -10.79
N PHE A 19 4.91 3.28 -10.83
CA PHE A 19 4.68 4.52 -11.57
C PHE A 19 4.92 4.32 -13.07
N LEU A 20 5.98 3.60 -13.45
CA LEU A 20 6.26 3.28 -14.86
C LEU A 20 5.13 2.49 -15.51
N VAL A 21 4.36 1.73 -14.73
CA VAL A 21 3.21 0.97 -15.18
C VAL A 21 1.91 1.76 -15.04
N GLY A 22 1.68 2.38 -13.87
CA GLY A 22 0.45 3.12 -13.58
C GLY A 22 0.25 4.36 -14.44
N ILE A 23 1.31 5.14 -14.71
CA ILE A 23 1.22 6.37 -15.51
C ILE A 23 0.78 6.08 -16.95
N PRO A 24 1.31 5.07 -17.67
CA PRO A 24 0.76 4.71 -18.98
C PRO A 24 -0.69 4.25 -18.95
N ILE A 25 -1.10 3.49 -17.92
CA ILE A 25 -2.50 3.02 -17.78
C ILE A 25 -3.46 4.19 -17.59
N SER A 26 -3.00 5.32 -17.01
CA SER A 26 -3.89 6.46 -16.74
C SER A 26 -4.50 7.12 -17.96
N LYS A 27 -3.91 6.91 -19.15
CA LYS A 27 -4.53 7.31 -20.42
C LYS A 27 -5.90 6.66 -20.64
N TYR A 28 -6.13 5.52 -20.03
CA TYR A 28 -7.39 4.77 -20.09
C TYR A 28 -8.24 4.94 -18.82
N SER A 29 -7.87 5.85 -17.91
CA SER A 29 -8.57 6.06 -16.63
C SER A 29 -10.07 6.30 -16.85
N PRO A 30 -10.95 5.68 -16.05
CA PRO A 30 -12.39 5.90 -16.15
C PRO A 30 -12.81 7.30 -15.70
N TYR A 31 -11.91 8.09 -15.10
CA TYR A 31 -12.17 9.49 -14.72
C TYR A 31 -12.03 10.47 -15.89
N VAL A 32 -11.45 10.05 -17.02
CA VAL A 32 -11.37 10.86 -18.24
C VAL A 32 -12.62 10.60 -19.08
N GLU A 33 -13.29 11.67 -19.51
CA GLU A 33 -14.47 11.59 -20.37
C GLU A 33 -14.12 10.81 -21.66
N ALA A 34 -15.06 9.98 -22.13
CA ALA A 34 -14.92 8.99 -23.23
C ALA A 34 -14.22 7.66 -22.90
N ASN A 35 -13.51 7.52 -21.78
CA ASN A 35 -12.91 6.24 -21.41
C ASN A 35 -13.93 5.27 -20.78
N SER A 36 -13.77 3.98 -21.10
CA SER A 36 -14.62 2.92 -20.56
C SER A 36 -14.04 2.32 -19.28
N PHE A 37 -14.85 2.25 -18.22
CA PHE A 37 -14.53 1.55 -16.98
C PHE A 37 -14.11 0.10 -17.20
N LYS A 38 -14.84 -0.62 -18.08
CA LYS A 38 -14.54 -2.03 -18.40
C LYS A 38 -13.16 -2.19 -19.03
N SER A 39 -12.80 -1.30 -19.97
CA SER A 39 -11.50 -1.33 -20.64
C SER A 39 -10.37 -1.11 -19.65
N TYR A 40 -10.51 -0.14 -18.74
CA TYR A 40 -9.55 0.12 -17.68
C TYR A 40 -9.31 -1.11 -16.80
N VAL A 41 -10.41 -1.72 -16.31
CA VAL A 41 -10.36 -2.93 -15.48
C VAL A 41 -9.68 -4.08 -16.24
N PHE A 42 -10.02 -4.29 -17.52
CA PHE A 42 -9.44 -5.35 -18.34
C PHE A 42 -7.91 -5.17 -18.54
N ILE A 43 -7.46 -3.95 -18.84
CA ILE A 43 -6.03 -3.62 -18.95
C ILE A 43 -5.31 -3.93 -17.64
N TRP A 44 -5.86 -3.47 -16.52
CA TRP A 44 -5.30 -3.73 -15.20
C TRP A 44 -5.24 -5.24 -14.86
N ILE A 45 -6.26 -6.01 -15.21
CA ILE A 45 -6.27 -7.48 -15.02
C ILE A 45 -5.14 -8.13 -15.81
N ILE A 46 -4.96 -7.80 -17.10
CA ILE A 46 -3.89 -8.37 -17.93
C ILE A 46 -2.51 -8.10 -17.31
N ILE A 47 -2.28 -6.86 -16.89
CA ILE A 47 -1.01 -6.45 -16.27
C ILE A 47 -0.79 -7.20 -14.95
N SER A 48 -1.85 -7.36 -14.15
CA SER A 48 -1.80 -8.12 -12.90
C SER A 48 -1.46 -9.59 -13.14
N ILE A 49 -2.07 -10.23 -14.15
CA ILE A 49 -1.78 -11.60 -14.56
C ILE A 49 -0.32 -11.73 -15.00
N ALA A 50 0.22 -10.74 -15.73
CA ALA A 50 1.62 -10.75 -16.14
C ALA A 50 2.56 -10.71 -14.93
N PHE A 51 2.30 -9.84 -13.93
CA PHE A 51 3.12 -9.80 -12.71
C PHE A 51 3.02 -11.07 -11.87
N VAL A 52 1.83 -11.63 -11.71
CA VAL A 52 1.63 -12.92 -11.04
C VAL A 52 2.38 -14.03 -11.76
N SER A 53 2.34 -14.05 -13.09
CA SER A 53 3.06 -15.03 -13.90
C SER A 53 4.57 -14.91 -13.72
N ILE A 54 5.12 -13.69 -13.70
CA ILE A 54 6.54 -13.44 -13.40
C ILE A 54 6.90 -13.99 -12.02
N VAL A 55 6.10 -13.67 -10.99
CA VAL A 55 6.33 -14.16 -9.63
C VAL A 55 6.25 -15.68 -9.56
N PHE A 56 5.31 -16.31 -10.28
CA PHE A 56 5.18 -17.75 -10.35
C PHE A 56 6.40 -18.41 -11.01
N VAL A 57 6.86 -17.88 -12.14
CA VAL A 57 8.05 -18.38 -12.85
C VAL A 57 9.30 -18.25 -11.97
N LEU A 58 9.48 -17.10 -11.32
CA LEU A 58 10.58 -16.87 -10.37
C LEU A 58 10.51 -17.85 -9.20
N SER A 59 9.32 -18.02 -8.61
CA SER A 59 9.09 -18.97 -7.53
C SER A 59 9.45 -20.39 -7.95
N LYS A 60 9.04 -20.83 -9.13
CA LYS A 60 9.32 -22.19 -9.62
C LYS A 60 10.82 -22.42 -9.82
N HIS A 61 11.50 -21.52 -10.55
CA HIS A 61 12.91 -21.68 -10.91
C HIS A 61 13.87 -21.53 -9.72
N TYR A 62 13.53 -20.68 -8.75
CA TYR A 62 14.40 -20.36 -7.63
C TYR A 62 13.87 -20.85 -6.28
N SER A 63 12.81 -21.67 -6.28
CA SER A 63 12.18 -22.24 -5.07
C SER A 63 13.16 -22.86 -4.08
N LYS A 64 14.15 -23.62 -4.59
CA LYS A 64 15.19 -24.27 -3.77
C LYS A 64 16.18 -23.29 -3.14
N SER A 65 16.31 -22.10 -3.72
CA SER A 65 17.21 -21.02 -3.27
C SER A 65 16.48 -19.96 -2.43
N PHE A 66 15.15 -19.99 -2.40
CA PHE A 66 14.35 -18.99 -1.70
C PHE A 66 14.13 -19.36 -0.23
N GLY A 67 14.80 -18.62 0.65
CA GLY A 67 14.46 -18.60 2.06
C GLY A 67 13.05 -18.05 2.31
N ALA A 68 12.50 -18.31 3.50
CA ALA A 68 11.20 -17.84 3.97
C ALA A 68 10.91 -16.35 3.68
N LEU A 69 11.92 -15.50 3.85
CA LEU A 69 11.84 -14.06 3.64
C LEU A 69 11.73 -13.67 2.17
N VAL A 70 12.32 -14.45 1.26
CA VAL A 70 12.24 -14.18 -0.18
C VAL A 70 10.84 -14.48 -0.69
N ILE A 71 10.23 -15.57 -0.22
CA ILE A 71 8.82 -15.87 -0.52
C ILE A 71 7.91 -14.76 0.02
N GLY A 72 8.14 -14.26 1.23
CA GLY A 72 7.43 -13.09 1.75
C GLY A 72 7.64 -11.84 0.88
N GLY A 73 8.87 -11.61 0.41
CA GLY A 73 9.20 -10.51 -0.50
C GLY A 73 8.43 -10.57 -1.84
N LEU A 74 8.13 -11.76 -2.35
CA LEU A 74 7.32 -11.94 -3.56
C LEU A 74 5.86 -11.49 -3.35
N TRP A 75 5.27 -11.76 -2.18
CA TRP A 75 3.92 -11.27 -1.84
C TRP A 75 3.88 -9.74 -1.77
N LEU A 76 4.89 -9.13 -1.15
CA LEU A 76 5.01 -7.66 -1.13
C LEU A 76 5.30 -7.08 -2.51
N PHE A 77 6.04 -7.80 -3.37
CA PHE A 77 6.28 -7.36 -4.74
C PHE A 77 4.99 -7.31 -5.57
N LEU A 78 4.04 -8.22 -5.33
CA LEU A 78 2.73 -8.21 -6.00
C LEU A 78 1.89 -6.97 -5.69
N LEU A 79 2.24 -6.18 -4.65
CA LEU A 79 1.63 -4.88 -4.38
C LEU A 79 1.77 -3.90 -5.56
N ILE A 80 2.71 -4.15 -6.49
CA ILE A 80 2.79 -3.40 -7.74
C ILE A 80 1.44 -3.32 -8.47
N SER A 81 0.66 -4.41 -8.47
CA SER A 81 -0.60 -4.49 -9.23
C SER A 81 -1.67 -3.53 -8.67
N PRO A 82 -2.05 -3.59 -7.38
CA PRO A 82 -2.99 -2.62 -6.83
C PRO A 82 -2.43 -1.19 -6.80
N ILE A 83 -1.13 -0.97 -6.56
CA ILE A 83 -0.53 0.37 -6.56
C ILE A 83 -0.59 0.99 -7.98
N ALA A 84 -0.21 0.24 -9.01
CA ALA A 84 -0.29 0.70 -10.40
C ALA A 84 -1.74 0.96 -10.83
N GLY A 85 -2.70 0.17 -10.35
CA GLY A 85 -4.13 0.45 -10.49
C GLY A 85 -4.50 1.80 -9.89
N ILE A 86 -4.19 2.03 -8.61
CA ILE A 86 -4.53 3.32 -7.96
C ILE A 86 -3.87 4.51 -8.68
N ILE A 87 -2.59 4.41 -9.04
CA ILE A 87 -1.89 5.45 -9.81
C ILE A 87 -2.56 5.66 -11.18
N GLY A 88 -2.94 4.56 -11.84
CA GLY A 88 -3.60 4.58 -13.14
C GLY A 88 -5.01 5.19 -13.11
N LEU A 89 -5.68 5.27 -11.96
CA LEU A 89 -6.92 6.05 -11.87
C LEU A 89 -6.66 7.55 -12.11
N ALA A 90 -5.43 8.03 -11.84
CA ALA A 90 -4.99 9.42 -12.04
C ALA A 90 -5.96 10.48 -11.52
N SER A 91 -6.69 10.14 -10.46
CA SER A 91 -7.61 11.01 -9.77
C SER A 91 -7.50 10.76 -8.29
N ALA A 92 -7.62 11.83 -7.50
CA ALA A 92 -7.86 11.71 -6.07
C ALA A 92 -9.24 11.04 -5.83
N PRO A 93 -9.49 10.49 -4.64
CA PRO A 93 -10.83 10.04 -4.27
C PRO A 93 -11.84 11.17 -4.46
N ASP A 94 -12.91 10.92 -5.22
CA ASP A 94 -14.01 11.87 -5.35
C ASP A 94 -14.88 11.79 -4.10
N LEU A 95 -14.93 12.88 -3.33
CA LEU A 95 -15.79 13.02 -2.14
C LEU A 95 -17.01 13.92 -2.40
N SER A 96 -17.26 14.28 -3.66
CA SER A 96 -18.34 15.17 -4.07
C SER A 96 -19.59 14.43 -4.53
N LEU A 97 -20.68 15.17 -4.76
CA LEU A 97 -21.92 14.64 -5.34
C LEU A 97 -21.70 13.94 -6.70
N LYS A 98 -20.66 14.33 -7.45
CA LYS A 98 -20.38 13.77 -8.77
C LYS A 98 -20.07 12.28 -8.72
N MET A 99 -19.55 11.77 -7.59
CA MET A 99 -19.27 10.34 -7.44
C MET A 99 -20.51 9.47 -7.65
N LEU A 100 -21.71 9.98 -7.33
CA LEU A 100 -22.96 9.22 -7.42
C LEU A 100 -23.35 8.89 -8.87
N GLN A 101 -22.76 9.57 -9.86
CA GLN A 101 -22.95 9.24 -11.27
C GLN A 101 -22.20 7.96 -11.65
N HIS A 102 -21.07 7.71 -11.00
CA HIS A 102 -20.16 6.59 -11.29
C HIS A 102 -19.53 6.02 -10.01
N PRO A 103 -20.35 5.48 -9.07
CA PRO A 103 -19.85 4.99 -7.79
C PRO A 103 -18.87 3.82 -7.94
N GLU A 104 -18.97 3.06 -9.05
CA GLU A 104 -18.10 1.94 -9.37
C GLU A 104 -16.61 2.32 -9.44
N ARG A 105 -16.30 3.60 -9.71
CA ARG A 105 -14.92 4.11 -9.79
C ARG A 105 -14.26 4.15 -8.41
N GLU A 106 -14.99 4.62 -7.40
CA GLU A 106 -14.49 4.62 -6.02
C GLU A 106 -14.48 3.19 -5.45
N HIS A 107 -15.50 2.38 -5.73
CA HIS A 107 -15.49 0.96 -5.37
C HIS A 107 -14.24 0.24 -5.90
N LEU A 108 -13.87 0.48 -7.17
CA LEU A 108 -12.67 -0.09 -7.77
C LEU A 108 -11.39 0.33 -7.04
N ARG A 109 -11.27 1.61 -6.66
CA ARG A 109 -10.13 2.11 -5.88
C ARG A 109 -9.97 1.34 -4.57
N TYR A 110 -11.07 1.14 -3.85
CA TYR A 110 -11.03 0.41 -2.58
C TYR A 110 -10.86 -1.08 -2.78
N ILE A 111 -11.34 -1.68 -3.89
CA ILE A 111 -11.00 -3.05 -4.27
C ILE A 111 -9.48 -3.22 -4.45
N PHE A 112 -8.79 -2.27 -5.10
CA PHE A 112 -7.33 -2.30 -5.19
C PHE A 112 -6.67 -2.26 -3.80
N LEU A 113 -7.18 -1.41 -2.90
CA LEU A 113 -6.68 -1.32 -1.53
C LEU A 113 -6.94 -2.61 -0.72
N PHE A 114 -8.11 -3.25 -0.88
CA PHE A 114 -8.41 -4.55 -0.27
C PHE A 114 -7.44 -5.63 -0.77
N ILE A 115 -7.17 -5.69 -2.08
CA ILE A 115 -6.17 -6.62 -2.63
C ILE A 115 -4.79 -6.36 -2.01
N ALA A 116 -4.39 -5.09 -1.88
CA ALA A 116 -3.13 -4.73 -1.21
C ALA A 116 -3.10 -5.18 0.25
N ALA A 117 -4.20 -5.02 1.00
CA ALA A 117 -4.34 -5.49 2.37
C ALA A 117 -4.17 -7.00 2.48
N LEU A 118 -4.78 -7.77 1.57
CA LEU A 118 -4.69 -9.22 1.53
C LEU A 118 -3.26 -9.71 1.23
N LEU A 119 -2.55 -9.04 0.31
CA LEU A 119 -1.14 -9.32 0.02
C LEU A 119 -0.26 -9.03 1.24
N PHE A 120 -0.52 -7.92 1.93
CA PHE A 120 0.15 -7.58 3.19
C PHE A 120 -0.14 -8.59 4.31
N ALA A 121 -1.37 -9.08 4.43
CA ALA A 121 -1.74 -10.12 5.39
C ALA A 121 -1.03 -11.45 5.08
N ALA A 122 -1.01 -11.86 3.81
CA ALA A 122 -0.29 -13.06 3.37
C ALA A 122 1.20 -12.98 3.69
N PHE A 123 1.84 -11.83 3.44
CA PHE A 123 3.22 -11.56 3.87
C PHE A 123 3.39 -11.71 5.39
N SER A 124 2.51 -11.06 6.17
CA SER A 124 2.57 -11.04 7.64
C SER A 124 2.46 -12.45 8.22
N VAL A 125 1.51 -13.26 7.73
CA VAL A 125 1.33 -14.66 8.14
C VAL A 125 2.57 -15.48 7.85
N LEU A 126 3.16 -15.35 6.66
CA LEU A 126 4.39 -16.06 6.30
C LEU A 126 5.58 -15.65 7.16
N LEU A 127 5.69 -14.35 7.46
CA LEU A 127 6.74 -13.80 8.30
C LEU A 127 6.69 -14.38 9.72
N ILE A 128 5.49 -14.47 10.30
CA ILE A 128 5.25 -15.00 11.65
C ILE A 128 5.41 -16.52 11.67
N LYS A 129 4.70 -17.25 10.81
CA LYS A 129 4.68 -18.73 10.79
C LYS A 129 6.07 -19.34 10.65
N ARG A 130 6.96 -18.67 9.93
CA ARG A 130 8.33 -19.14 9.69
C ARG A 130 9.36 -18.56 10.66
N ASN A 131 8.92 -17.82 11.69
CA ASN A 131 9.77 -17.03 12.60
C ASN A 131 10.89 -16.28 11.84
N ALA A 132 10.53 -15.67 10.73
CA ALA A 132 11.50 -15.20 9.74
C ALA A 132 12.34 -14.01 10.27
N LEU A 133 11.85 -13.33 11.32
CA LEU A 133 12.54 -12.24 12.00
C LEU A 133 13.45 -12.69 13.15
N LYS A 134 13.50 -14.00 13.47
CA LYS A 134 14.34 -14.57 14.54
C LYS A 134 14.21 -13.81 15.87
N ILE A 135 12.98 -13.56 16.31
CA ILE A 135 12.68 -12.82 17.54
C ILE A 135 12.18 -13.75 18.64
N ALA A 136 12.36 -13.35 19.90
CA ALA A 136 11.83 -14.08 21.04
C ALA A 136 10.30 -14.21 20.96
N THR A 137 9.75 -15.29 21.53
CA THR A 137 8.33 -15.64 21.45
C THR A 137 7.40 -14.51 21.89
N LEU A 138 7.74 -13.81 22.99
CA LEU A 138 6.95 -12.67 23.48
C LEU A 138 6.90 -11.53 22.44
N ASN A 139 8.07 -11.15 21.90
CA ASN A 139 8.16 -10.11 20.88
C ASN A 139 7.45 -10.52 19.57
N CYS A 140 7.45 -11.82 19.25
CA CYS A 140 6.70 -12.36 18.12
C CYS A 140 5.19 -12.20 18.30
N ARG A 141 4.68 -12.46 19.52
CA ARG A 141 3.26 -12.25 19.86
C ARG A 141 2.88 -10.77 19.79
N ILE A 142 3.71 -9.88 20.34
CA ILE A 142 3.48 -8.43 20.26
C ILE A 142 3.45 -7.96 18.80
N LEU A 143 4.42 -8.39 17.99
CA LEU A 143 4.44 -8.04 16.57
C LEU A 143 3.22 -8.59 15.82
N THR A 144 2.77 -9.81 16.15
CA THR A 144 1.54 -10.39 15.60
C THR A 144 0.32 -9.54 15.93
N LEU A 145 0.21 -9.07 17.17
CA LEU A 145 -0.86 -8.16 17.59
C LEU A 145 -0.82 -6.84 16.79
N ILE A 146 0.37 -6.25 16.63
CA ILE A 146 0.54 -5.02 15.82
C ILE A 146 0.10 -5.26 14.36
N PHE A 147 0.45 -6.41 13.77
CA PHE A 147 0.01 -6.77 12.43
C PHE A 147 -1.51 -6.90 12.34
N ILE A 148 -2.15 -7.55 13.32
CA ILE A 148 -3.60 -7.70 13.37
C ILE A 148 -4.25 -6.32 13.45
N ILE A 149 -3.79 -5.44 14.34
CA ILE A 149 -4.36 -4.10 14.48
C ILE A 149 -4.17 -3.29 13.19
N ALA A 150 -2.98 -3.31 12.58
CA ALA A 150 -2.72 -2.61 11.32
C ALA A 150 -3.62 -3.12 10.18
N PHE A 151 -3.83 -4.44 10.11
CA PHE A 151 -4.71 -5.04 9.11
C PHE A 151 -6.18 -4.70 9.36
N SER A 152 -6.65 -4.79 10.61
CA SER A 152 -8.02 -4.40 10.98
C SER A 152 -8.30 -2.93 10.64
N GLU A 153 -7.35 -2.04 10.90
CA GLU A 153 -7.42 -0.63 10.51
C GLU A 153 -7.56 -0.46 8.99
N PHE A 154 -6.72 -1.15 8.20
CA PHE A 154 -6.86 -1.12 6.74
C PHE A 154 -8.25 -1.59 6.28
N ILE A 155 -8.71 -2.74 6.78
CA ILE A 155 -10.01 -3.30 6.38
C ILE A 155 -11.16 -2.40 6.77
N TRP A 156 -11.12 -1.86 7.99
CA TRP A 156 -12.15 -0.93 8.47
C TRP A 156 -12.18 0.34 7.63
N GLU A 157 -11.02 0.99 7.41
CA GLU A 157 -10.94 2.24 6.65
C GLU A 157 -11.37 2.04 5.18
N PHE A 158 -10.98 0.92 4.55
CA PHE A 158 -11.42 0.61 3.20
C PHE A 158 -12.91 0.33 3.12
N SER A 159 -13.47 -0.35 4.12
CA SER A 159 -14.91 -0.63 4.16
C SER A 159 -15.70 0.66 4.36
N HIS A 160 -15.24 1.52 5.27
CA HIS A 160 -15.82 2.85 5.51
C HIS A 160 -15.86 3.65 4.21
N HIS A 161 -14.73 3.82 3.53
CA HIS A 161 -14.74 4.62 2.32
C HIS A 161 -15.31 3.92 1.07
N TYR A 162 -15.30 2.58 1.00
CA TYR A 162 -15.99 1.84 -0.06
C TYR A 162 -17.49 2.13 -0.04
N LEU A 163 -18.09 2.24 1.14
CA LEU A 163 -19.52 2.50 1.33
C LEU A 163 -19.88 3.99 1.32
N TYR A 164 -18.92 4.87 1.03
CA TYR A 164 -19.16 6.32 0.98
C TYR A 164 -20.25 6.71 -0.03
N PRO A 165 -20.27 6.19 -1.28
CA PRO A 165 -21.31 6.56 -2.25
C PRO A 165 -22.71 6.14 -1.79
N GLU A 166 -22.84 4.93 -1.24
CA GLU A 166 -24.10 4.41 -0.70
C GLU A 166 -24.61 5.26 0.47
N ALA A 167 -23.73 5.58 1.41
CA ALA A 167 -24.08 6.39 2.57
C ALA A 167 -24.45 7.84 2.18
N LEU A 168 -23.77 8.42 1.20
CA LEU A 168 -24.11 9.74 0.67
C LEU A 168 -25.47 9.73 -0.02
N LYS A 169 -25.76 8.67 -0.79
CA LYS A 169 -27.06 8.51 -1.45
C LYS A 169 -28.19 8.38 -0.42
N GLU A 170 -28.00 7.56 0.61
CA GLU A 170 -28.97 7.41 1.69
C GLU A 170 -29.19 8.72 2.44
N TRP A 171 -28.12 9.45 2.76
CA TRP A 171 -28.19 10.76 3.40
C TRP A 171 -29.05 11.76 2.64
N ILE A 172 -28.88 11.83 1.33
CA ILE A 172 -29.68 12.70 0.44
C ILE A 172 -31.13 12.24 0.40
N ASN A 173 -31.38 10.93 0.31
CA ASN A 173 -32.72 10.37 0.28
C ASN A 173 -33.51 10.65 1.58
N GLN A 174 -32.82 10.83 2.70
CA GLN A 174 -33.41 11.28 3.98
C GLN A 174 -33.73 12.79 4.01
N GLY A 175 -33.48 13.53 2.92
CA GLY A 175 -33.74 14.96 2.81
C GLY A 175 -32.66 15.86 3.41
N ASN A 176 -31.51 15.29 3.80
CA ASN A 176 -30.43 16.06 4.41
C ASN A 176 -29.59 16.83 3.38
N LYS A 177 -28.90 17.89 3.84
CA LYS A 177 -28.03 18.71 2.99
C LYS A 177 -26.70 18.00 2.72
N VAL A 178 -26.27 17.98 1.45
CA VAL A 178 -24.98 17.39 1.01
C VAL A 178 -23.78 18.02 1.73
N ALA A 179 -23.80 19.34 1.94
CA ALA A 179 -22.70 20.07 2.57
C ALA A 179 -22.41 19.66 4.02
N GLU A 180 -23.36 19.00 4.69
CA GLU A 180 -23.21 18.53 6.08
C GLU A 180 -22.76 17.06 6.15
N PHE A 181 -22.82 16.33 5.03
CA PHE A 181 -22.54 14.89 5.00
C PHE A 181 -21.13 14.58 5.50
N SER A 182 -20.09 15.17 4.92
CA SER A 182 -18.70 14.83 5.24
C SER A 182 -18.36 15.11 6.71
N LYS A 183 -18.95 16.14 7.32
CA LYS A 183 -18.74 16.45 8.75
C LYS A 183 -19.34 15.38 9.67
N LYS A 184 -20.44 14.75 9.24
CA LYS A 184 -21.10 13.67 9.98
C LYS A 184 -20.43 12.32 9.71
N TYR A 185 -20.14 12.06 8.45
CA TYR A 185 -19.59 10.79 7.96
C TYR A 185 -18.13 10.60 8.36
N ASP A 186 -17.32 11.66 8.33
CA ASP A 186 -15.93 11.65 8.77
C ASP A 186 -15.77 12.57 9.99
N ASN A 187 -16.53 12.26 11.05
CA ASN A 187 -16.46 13.01 12.30
C ASN A 187 -15.11 12.81 13.02
N ILE A 188 -14.89 13.57 14.10
CA ILE A 188 -13.62 13.55 14.85
C ILE A 188 -13.23 12.14 15.33
N ALA A 189 -14.19 11.30 15.73
CA ALA A 189 -13.89 9.94 16.17
C ALA A 189 -13.33 9.09 15.01
N ILE A 190 -13.92 9.21 13.82
CA ILE A 190 -13.50 8.51 12.60
C ILE A 190 -12.12 8.99 12.15
N ILE A 191 -11.88 10.31 12.18
CA ILE A 191 -10.56 10.91 11.89
C ILE A 191 -9.50 10.36 12.86
N ASN A 192 -9.81 10.29 14.16
CA ASN A 192 -8.88 9.81 15.17
C ASN A 192 -8.52 8.33 15.00
N ILE A 193 -9.47 7.50 14.56
CA ILE A 193 -9.20 6.10 14.19
C ILE A 193 -8.19 6.06 13.03
N GLY A 194 -8.44 6.82 11.96
CA GLY A 194 -7.51 6.91 10.83
C GLY A 194 -6.11 7.40 11.23
N VAL A 195 -6.00 8.39 12.12
CA VAL A 195 -4.73 8.86 12.70
C VAL A 195 -3.99 7.73 13.43
N LEU A 196 -4.69 7.00 14.30
CA LEU A 196 -4.12 5.87 15.03
C LEU A 196 -3.63 4.79 14.07
N GLY A 197 -4.43 4.47 13.05
CA GLY A 197 -4.05 3.57 11.96
C GLY A 197 -2.74 3.98 11.29
N ARG A 198 -2.57 5.26 10.95
CA ARG A 198 -1.33 5.76 10.34
C ARG A 198 -0.13 5.67 11.27
N PHE A 199 -0.26 6.00 12.54
CA PHE A 199 0.84 5.83 13.49
C PHE A 199 1.30 4.38 13.56
N ILE A 200 0.36 3.43 13.62
CA ILE A 200 0.65 2.00 13.69
C ILE A 200 1.31 1.52 12.38
N GLN A 201 0.73 1.85 11.23
CA GLN A 201 1.20 1.40 9.92
C GLN A 201 2.61 1.92 9.60
N PHE A 202 2.87 3.22 9.80
CA PHE A 202 4.19 3.80 9.53
C PHE A 202 5.25 3.32 10.52
N SER A 203 4.90 3.19 11.81
CA SER A 203 5.80 2.64 12.83
C SER A 203 6.15 1.18 12.54
N LEU A 204 5.17 0.38 12.09
CA LEU A 204 5.38 -1.00 11.68
C LEU A 204 6.34 -1.10 10.48
N ALA A 205 6.19 -0.24 9.47
CA ALA A 205 7.11 -0.18 8.33
C ALA A 205 8.56 0.13 8.78
N ILE A 206 8.74 1.11 9.70
CA ILE A 206 10.04 1.42 10.30
C ILE A 206 10.61 0.19 11.02
N LEU A 207 9.83 -0.40 11.93
CA LEU A 207 10.25 -1.54 12.74
C LEU A 207 10.70 -2.72 11.87
N LEU A 208 9.92 -3.07 10.84
CA LEU A 208 10.24 -4.16 9.93
C LEU A 208 11.51 -3.88 9.12
N SER A 209 11.64 -2.67 8.56
CA SER A 209 12.80 -2.31 7.75
C SER A 209 14.09 -2.33 8.58
N ILE A 210 14.10 -1.76 9.79
CA ILE A 210 15.26 -1.77 10.69
C ILE A 210 15.60 -3.19 11.11
N ARG A 211 14.59 -4.01 11.47
CA ARG A 211 14.84 -5.39 11.90
C ARG A 211 15.43 -6.24 10.78
N LEU A 212 14.86 -6.16 9.58
CA LEU A 212 15.37 -6.88 8.41
C LEU A 212 16.77 -6.41 8.01
N TYR A 213 17.08 -5.13 8.19
CA TYR A 213 18.43 -4.62 7.99
C TYR A 213 19.43 -5.21 8.99
N ARG A 214 19.10 -5.18 10.29
CA ARG A 214 19.93 -5.77 11.37
C ARG A 214 20.17 -7.27 11.18
N LEU A 215 19.20 -8.00 10.63
CA LEU A 215 19.33 -9.42 10.27
C LEU A 215 20.15 -9.68 9.00
N GLY A 216 20.64 -8.62 8.35
CA GLY A 216 21.35 -8.73 7.09
C GLY A 216 20.47 -9.28 5.97
N GLN A 217 19.18 -8.92 5.92
CA GLN A 217 18.22 -9.39 4.91
C GLN A 217 17.88 -8.34 3.84
N ILE A 218 18.15 -7.05 4.09
CA ILE A 218 17.94 -5.97 3.09
C ILE A 218 19.15 -5.02 2.95
N LYS A 219 19.13 -4.21 1.89
CA LYS A 219 19.99 -3.03 1.59
C LYS A 219 19.94 -1.99 2.72
N ILE A 220 20.98 -1.18 2.96
CA ILE A 220 20.90 0.02 3.84
C ILE A 220 20.01 1.12 3.26
N TRP A 221 19.90 1.20 1.92
CA TRP A 221 19.04 2.18 1.25
C TRP A 221 17.57 2.06 1.66
N CYS A 222 17.09 0.83 1.91
CA CYS A 222 15.69 0.55 2.22
C CYS A 222 15.23 1.10 3.58
N PRO A 223 15.89 0.78 4.72
CA PRO A 223 15.51 1.38 6.00
C PRO A 223 15.68 2.89 6.02
N ILE A 224 16.63 3.47 5.27
CA ILE A 224 16.74 4.94 5.15
C ILE A 224 15.48 5.51 4.48
N LEU A 225 15.11 5.01 3.30
CA LEU A 225 13.93 5.50 2.57
C LEU A 225 12.63 5.25 3.35
N ILE A 226 12.44 4.04 3.89
CA ILE A 226 11.23 3.72 4.66
C ILE A 226 11.14 4.61 5.91
N THR A 227 12.25 4.81 6.64
CA THR A 227 12.22 5.68 7.83
C THR A 227 11.91 7.11 7.46
N LEU A 228 12.53 7.66 6.42
CA LEU A 228 12.26 9.03 5.97
C LEU A 228 10.78 9.24 5.63
N PHE A 229 10.21 8.39 4.77
CA PHE A 229 8.82 8.53 4.34
C PHE A 229 7.83 8.21 5.47
N SER A 230 8.13 7.23 6.32
CA SER A 230 7.30 6.93 7.49
C SER A 230 7.30 8.09 8.50
N LEU A 231 8.42 8.78 8.72
CA LEU A 231 8.46 9.94 9.60
C LEU A 231 7.61 11.08 9.05
N ILE A 232 7.64 11.33 7.73
CA ILE A 232 6.74 12.30 7.09
C ILE A 232 5.27 11.89 7.28
N GLY A 233 4.97 10.59 7.19
CA GLY A 233 3.63 10.06 7.45
C GLY A 233 3.16 10.22 8.90
N ILE A 234 4.06 10.02 9.86
CA ILE A 234 3.79 10.29 11.28
C ILE A 234 3.56 11.78 11.51
N ILE A 235 4.36 12.66 10.90
CA ILE A 235 4.15 14.12 10.97
C ILE A 235 2.79 14.49 10.37
N SER A 236 2.43 13.92 9.22
CA SER A 236 1.13 14.14 8.58
C SER A 236 -0.04 13.74 9.49
N ALA A 237 0.03 12.54 10.08
CA ALA A 237 -0.98 12.06 11.03
C ALA A 237 -1.10 12.97 12.26
N SER A 238 0.01 13.47 12.80
CA SER A 238 0.01 14.44 13.91
C SER A 238 -0.60 15.78 13.51
N VAL A 239 -0.32 16.28 12.31
CA VAL A 239 -0.93 17.53 11.81
C VAL A 239 -2.45 17.35 11.72
N ILE A 240 -2.92 16.23 11.15
CA ILE A 240 -4.36 15.95 11.01
C ILE A 240 -5.04 15.76 12.38
N LEU A 241 -4.35 15.15 13.34
CA LEU A 241 -4.85 15.05 14.72
C LEU A 241 -5.09 16.44 15.34
N LEU A 242 -4.14 17.37 15.14
CA LEU A 242 -4.21 18.71 15.72
C LEU A 242 -5.20 19.60 14.98
N THR A 243 -5.35 19.45 13.67
CA THR A 243 -6.17 20.34 12.84
C THR A 243 -7.54 19.77 12.47
N GLN A 244 -7.79 18.50 12.79
CA GLN A 244 -9.03 17.79 12.47
C GLN A 244 -9.39 17.91 10.98
N MET A 245 -8.42 17.60 10.11
CA MET A 245 -8.50 17.72 8.64
C MET A 245 -8.55 19.16 8.09
N ASN A 246 -8.56 20.20 8.93
CA ASN A 246 -8.44 21.60 8.50
C ASN A 246 -6.97 21.99 8.30
N ILE A 247 -6.33 21.39 7.30
CA ILE A 247 -4.89 21.56 7.05
C ILE A 247 -4.58 23.02 6.65
N PRO A 248 -3.59 23.69 7.27
CA PRO A 248 -3.19 25.03 6.89
C PRO A 248 -2.67 25.10 5.46
N LYS A 249 -2.89 26.25 4.80
CA LYS A 249 -2.36 26.49 3.45
C LYS A 249 -0.85 26.29 3.40
N GLY A 250 -0.37 25.60 2.37
CA GLY A 250 1.04 25.24 2.18
C GLY A 250 1.43 23.87 2.76
N PHE A 251 0.57 23.22 3.56
CA PHE A 251 0.79 21.89 4.13
C PHE A 251 -0.07 20.80 3.49
N GLU A 252 -0.82 21.10 2.43
CA GLU A 252 -1.77 20.17 1.79
C GLU A 252 -1.08 18.91 1.27
N ILE A 253 0.21 19.00 0.89
CA ILE A 253 0.99 17.83 0.45
C ILE A 253 1.09 16.75 1.53
N LEU A 254 1.00 17.11 2.82
CA LEU A 254 1.00 16.14 3.91
C LEU A 254 -0.20 15.20 3.83
N PHE A 255 -1.33 15.65 3.28
CA PHE A 255 -2.51 14.82 3.11
C PHE A 255 -2.21 13.56 2.28
N LEU A 256 -1.28 13.64 1.32
CA LEU A 256 -0.85 12.47 0.54
C LEU A 256 -0.40 11.31 1.44
N PHE A 257 0.33 11.62 2.51
CA PHE A 257 0.84 10.63 3.46
C PHE A 257 -0.20 10.15 4.47
N PHE A 258 -1.35 10.82 4.53
CA PHE A 258 -2.49 10.36 5.33
C PHE A 258 -3.41 9.42 4.55
N ILE A 259 -3.30 9.35 3.22
CA ILE A 259 -4.07 8.39 2.41
C ILE A 259 -3.55 6.97 2.70
N PRO A 260 -4.45 5.97 2.87
CA PRO A 260 -4.04 4.64 3.31
C PRO A 260 -3.24 3.84 2.27
N GLY A 261 -3.15 4.34 1.03
CA GLY A 261 -2.34 3.73 -0.03
C GLY A 261 -0.83 3.88 0.18
N ILE A 262 -0.35 4.95 0.82
CA ILE A 262 1.09 5.23 0.97
C ILE A 262 1.83 4.15 1.80
N PRO A 263 1.30 3.66 2.93
CA PRO A 263 1.89 2.52 3.63
C PRO A 263 2.18 1.32 2.72
N PHE A 264 1.31 0.99 1.76
CA PHE A 264 1.56 -0.11 0.82
C PHE A 264 2.71 0.14 -0.14
N LEU A 265 2.97 1.40 -0.52
CA LEU A 265 4.17 1.74 -1.30
C LEU A 265 5.45 1.45 -0.50
N LEU A 266 5.45 1.73 0.80
CA LEU A 266 6.59 1.41 1.67
C LEU A 266 6.79 -0.10 1.82
N PHE A 267 5.70 -0.86 1.97
CA PHE A 267 5.76 -2.32 2.00
C PHE A 267 6.19 -2.91 0.64
N TYR A 268 5.78 -2.31 -0.47
CA TYR A 268 6.27 -2.68 -1.80
C TYR A 268 7.80 -2.50 -1.90
N TRP A 269 8.33 -1.35 -1.49
CA TRP A 269 9.78 -1.10 -1.46
C TRP A 269 10.52 -2.06 -0.54
N LEU A 270 9.92 -2.45 0.59
CA LEU A 270 10.46 -3.51 1.43
C LEU A 270 10.53 -4.85 0.69
N GLY A 271 9.50 -5.20 -0.08
CA GLY A 271 9.48 -6.35 -0.98
C GLY A 271 10.62 -6.30 -2.00
N VAL A 272 10.79 -5.19 -2.71
CA VAL A 272 11.91 -4.97 -3.65
C VAL A 272 13.26 -5.15 -2.95
N ALA A 273 13.41 -4.63 -1.72
CA ALA A 273 14.66 -4.77 -0.97
C ALA A 273 14.97 -6.22 -0.57
N LEU A 274 13.94 -7.01 -0.23
CA LEU A 274 14.08 -8.44 0.05
C LEU A 274 14.47 -9.24 -1.20
N LEU A 275 13.93 -8.89 -2.37
CA LEU A 275 14.22 -9.58 -3.62
C LEU A 275 15.58 -9.19 -4.25
N THR A 276 16.11 -8.01 -3.92
CA THR A 276 17.36 -7.49 -4.52
C THR A 276 18.60 -7.73 -3.65
N LYS A 277 18.45 -8.38 -2.49
CA LYS A 277 19.59 -8.83 -1.68
C LYS A 277 19.98 -10.27 -2.03
N PHE A 278 20.82 -10.41 -3.03
CA PHE A 278 21.45 -11.69 -3.36
C PHE A 278 22.65 -11.95 -2.45
N LYS A 279 22.55 -12.93 -1.55
CA LYS A 279 23.73 -13.54 -0.91
C LYS A 279 24.28 -14.61 -1.84
N LYS A 280 25.55 -14.45 -2.25
CA LYS A 280 26.24 -15.41 -3.13
C LYS A 280 26.33 -16.83 -2.52
N SER A 281 26.27 -16.93 -1.19
CA SER A 281 26.34 -18.19 -0.42
C SER A 281 25.06 -19.04 -0.45
N GLU A 282 23.94 -18.52 -0.95
CA GLU A 282 22.65 -19.24 -0.97
C GLU A 282 22.34 -19.86 -2.35
N ILE A 283 23.20 -19.62 -3.34
CA ILE A 283 23.17 -20.30 -4.63
C ILE A 283 23.97 -21.59 -4.46
N LYS A 284 23.30 -22.68 -4.10
CA LYS A 284 23.84 -24.03 -4.34
C LYS A 284 23.74 -24.27 -5.85
N THR A 285 24.85 -24.06 -6.56
CA THR A 285 25.08 -24.65 -7.88
C THR A 285 25.20 -26.16 -7.74
#